data_AF-A0A8X6H5H9-F1
#
_entry.id   AF-A0A8X6H5H9-F1
#
_cell.length_a   1.000
_cell.length_b   1.000
_cell.length_c   1.000
_cell.angle_alpha   90.00
_cell.angle_beta   90.00
_cell.angle_gamma   90.00
#
_symmetry.space_group_name_H-M   'P 1'
#
loop_
_entity.id
_entity.type
_entity.pdbx_description
1 polymer ?
#
loop_
_entity_poly.entity_id
_entity_poly.type
_entity_poly.pdbx_seq_one_letter_code
_entity_poly.pdbx_strand_id
1 'polypeptide(L)'
;MTSDIPFPTDVPNCQEALKEERKQASCAVGLSVEELPIISRVSSFRKLQRVLAWCLRFISNAKLTSTERKFGALTTKELEKGLVYCIKQVQVTNFASELKCLQSGKPLPANSRTLNLYPFIDNDGILRVGGRLKNANLKFCHKHPAILPDKHCCTMLNHCYTMYVKCFGP
;
A
#
# COMPACT_ATOMS: atom_id res chain seq x y z
N MET A 1 -34.33 -12.60 74.89
CA MET A 1 -34.02 -13.72 73.96
C MET A 1 -34.17 -13.19 72.54
N THR A 2 -33.13 -12.53 72.04
CA THR A 2 -33.02 -12.07 70.65
C THR A 2 -31.96 -12.96 70.01
N SER A 3 -32.40 -13.89 69.18
CA SER A 3 -31.53 -14.82 68.46
C SER A 3 -30.94 -14.13 67.24
N ASP A 4 -29.63 -13.88 67.27
CA ASP A 4 -28.86 -13.40 66.12
C ASP A 4 -28.83 -14.47 65.02
N ILE A 5 -29.28 -14.11 63.82
CA ILE A 5 -29.18 -14.96 62.62
C ILE A 5 -27.80 -14.67 61.99
N PRO A 6 -26.92 -15.66 61.78
CA PRO A 6 -25.62 -15.41 61.16
C PRO A 6 -25.78 -15.14 59.66
N PHE A 7 -25.05 -14.15 59.14
CA PHE A 7 -24.93 -13.93 57.70
C PHE A 7 -24.14 -15.08 57.04
N PRO A 8 -24.61 -15.63 55.90
CA PRO A 8 -23.85 -16.62 55.14
C PRO A 8 -22.56 -16.01 54.59
N THR A 9 -21.42 -16.64 54.83
CA THR A 9 -20.08 -16.15 54.45
C THR A 9 -19.56 -16.74 53.13
N ASP A 10 -20.38 -17.49 52.39
CA ASP A 10 -19.96 -18.09 51.13
C ASP A 10 -20.37 -17.21 49.95
N VAL A 11 -19.56 -16.19 49.69
CA VAL A 11 -19.55 -15.51 48.38
C VAL A 11 -18.70 -16.37 47.45
N PRO A 12 -19.25 -16.97 46.38
CA PRO A 12 -18.44 -17.70 45.42
C PRO A 12 -17.43 -16.74 44.79
N ASN A 13 -16.15 -17.09 44.84
CA ASN A 13 -15.07 -16.32 44.23
C ASN A 13 -15.31 -16.15 42.73
N CYS A 14 -15.74 -14.98 42.28
CA CYS A 14 -15.97 -14.63 40.88
C CYS A 14 -14.67 -14.38 40.09
N GLN A 15 -13.63 -15.20 40.27
CA GLN A 15 -12.36 -15.07 39.52
C GLN A 15 -12.20 -16.05 38.35
N GLU A 16 -13.16 -16.92 38.06
CA GLU A 16 -13.05 -17.86 36.93
C GLU A 16 -13.88 -17.47 35.68
N ALA A 17 -14.47 -16.28 35.63
CA ALA A 17 -15.40 -15.91 34.55
C ALA A 17 -14.81 -15.09 33.38
N LEU A 18 -13.47 -15.01 33.20
CA LEU A 18 -12.88 -14.30 32.05
C LEU A 18 -11.65 -15.01 31.47
N LYS A 19 -11.80 -16.28 31.05
CA LYS A 19 -10.97 -16.80 29.95
C LYS A 19 -11.69 -16.52 28.64
N GLU A 20 -11.44 -15.34 28.09
CA GLU A 20 -11.83 -14.98 26.72
C GLU A 20 -11.06 -15.90 25.75
N GLU A 21 -11.61 -17.05 25.41
CA GLU A 21 -11.08 -17.88 24.31
C GLU A 21 -11.33 -17.16 22.99
N ARG A 22 -10.35 -16.37 22.55
CA ARG A 22 -10.31 -15.87 21.17
C ARG A 22 -10.13 -17.04 20.22
N LYS A 23 -11.24 -17.61 19.74
CA LYS A 23 -11.23 -18.53 18.60
C LYS A 23 -10.59 -17.81 17.42
N GLN A 24 -9.36 -18.20 17.06
CA GLN A 24 -8.72 -17.72 15.85
C GLN A 24 -9.46 -18.28 14.65
N ALA A 25 -10.40 -17.51 14.10
CA ALA A 25 -10.98 -17.78 12.81
C ALA A 25 -9.91 -17.54 11.73
N SER A 26 -9.30 -18.62 11.24
CA SER A 26 -8.47 -18.57 10.03
C SER A 26 -9.42 -18.58 8.82
N CYS A 27 -9.72 -17.40 8.28
CA CYS A 27 -10.32 -17.32 6.95
C CYS A 27 -9.21 -17.33 5.91
N ALA A 28 -9.19 -18.36 5.06
CA ALA A 28 -8.43 -18.33 3.82
C ALA A 28 -9.09 -17.30 2.88
N VAL A 29 -8.67 -16.04 2.98
CA VAL A 29 -9.08 -15.01 2.03
C VAL A 29 -8.36 -15.31 0.73
N GLY A 30 -9.09 -15.80 -0.27
CA GLY A 30 -8.63 -15.76 -1.65
C GLY A 30 -8.44 -14.30 -2.04
N LEU A 31 -7.19 -13.82 -2.01
CA LEU A 31 -6.85 -12.48 -2.48
C LEU A 31 -6.94 -12.47 -4.01
N SER A 32 -8.16 -12.31 -4.56
CA SER A 32 -8.26 -11.67 -5.87
C SER A 32 -7.75 -10.26 -5.67
N VAL A 33 -6.63 -9.92 -6.31
CA VAL A 33 -6.12 -8.54 -6.30
C VAL A 33 -7.01 -7.73 -7.23
N GLU A 34 -8.18 -7.35 -6.73
CA GLU A 34 -9.04 -6.41 -7.42
C GLU A 34 -8.49 -5.00 -7.24
N GLU A 35 -8.43 -4.27 -8.35
CA GLU A 35 -8.04 -2.87 -8.31
C GLU A 35 -9.01 -2.10 -7.40
N LEU A 36 -8.47 -1.25 -6.52
CA LEU A 36 -9.31 -0.37 -5.73
C LEU A 36 -10.21 0.47 -6.66
N PRO A 37 -11.54 0.40 -6.55
CA PRO A 37 -12.46 1.08 -7.47
C PRO A 37 -12.27 2.59 -7.53
N ILE A 38 -11.66 3.20 -6.51
CA ILE A 38 -11.33 4.63 -6.51
C ILE A 38 -10.24 4.99 -7.53
N ILE A 39 -9.33 4.06 -7.84
CA ILE A 39 -8.25 4.29 -8.80
C ILE A 39 -8.86 4.44 -10.19
N SER A 40 -9.84 3.62 -10.55
CA SER A 40 -10.53 3.65 -11.85
C SER A 40 -11.56 4.77 -12.02
N ARG A 41 -12.03 5.40 -10.93
CA ARG A 41 -13.15 6.36 -10.95
C ARG A 41 -12.78 7.83 -10.83
N VAL A 42 -11.50 8.17 -10.63
CA VAL A 42 -11.05 9.55 -10.40
C VAL A 42 -10.49 10.20 -11.66
N SER A 43 -11.03 11.36 -12.01
CA SER A 43 -10.55 12.19 -13.13
C SER A 43 -9.34 13.05 -12.76
N SER A 44 -9.00 13.17 -11.46
CA SER A 44 -7.89 13.99 -10.97
C SER A 44 -6.87 13.15 -10.23
N PHE A 45 -5.70 12.99 -10.85
CA PHE A 45 -4.58 12.27 -10.26
C PHE A 45 -4.13 12.89 -8.92
N ARG A 46 -4.01 14.22 -8.86
CA ARG A 46 -3.63 14.93 -7.62
C ARG A 46 -4.62 14.67 -6.48
N LYS A 47 -5.93 14.61 -6.80
CA LYS A 47 -6.96 14.28 -5.81
C LYS A 47 -6.79 12.84 -5.32
N LEU A 48 -6.60 11.88 -6.23
CA LEU A 48 -6.34 10.49 -5.88
C LEU A 48 -5.12 10.33 -4.97
N GLN A 49 -3.99 10.94 -5.34
CA GLN A 49 -2.76 10.91 -4.55
C GLN A 49 -3.00 11.40 -3.12
N ARG A 50 -3.72 12.52 -2.96
CA ARG A 50 -4.05 13.08 -1.63
C ARG A 50 -4.99 12.18 -0.84
N VAL A 51 -6.00 11.60 -1.48
CA VAL A 51 -6.92 10.67 -0.82
C VAL A 51 -6.17 9.44 -0.32
N LEU A 52 -5.33 8.84 -1.15
CA LEU A 52 -4.50 7.69 -0.76
C LEU A 52 -3.53 8.06 0.37
N ALA A 53 -2.90 9.24 0.31
CA ALA A 53 -2.04 9.72 1.38
C ALA A 53 -2.79 9.88 2.71
N TRP A 54 -4.02 10.40 2.69
CA TRP A 54 -4.87 10.48 3.87
C TRP A 54 -5.25 9.09 4.41
N CYS A 55 -5.65 8.17 3.54
CA CYS A 55 -5.95 6.78 3.93
C CYS A 55 -4.74 6.12 4.60
N LEU A 56 -3.55 6.27 4.02
CA LEU A 56 -2.31 5.73 4.59
C LEU A 56 -1.96 6.37 5.94
N ARG A 57 -2.13 7.70 6.10
CA ARG A 57 -1.96 8.37 7.40
C ARG A 57 -2.96 7.85 8.42
N PHE A 58 -4.23 7.69 8.05
CA PHE A 58 -5.26 7.15 8.93
C PHE A 58 -4.89 5.73 9.40
N ILE A 59 -4.51 4.84 8.50
CA ILE A 59 -4.07 3.47 8.83
C ILE A 59 -2.86 3.49 9.76
N SER A 60 -1.91 4.40 9.54
CA SER A 60 -0.75 4.56 10.41
C SER A 60 -1.15 5.06 11.81
N ASN A 61 -1.98 6.10 11.88
CA ASN A 61 -2.44 6.71 13.13
C ASN A 61 -3.32 5.77 13.95
N ALA A 62 -4.07 4.87 13.32
CA ALA A 62 -4.89 3.87 13.99
C ALA A 62 -4.05 2.86 14.81
N LYS A 63 -2.75 2.73 14.49
CA LYS A 63 -1.80 1.85 15.20
C LYS A 63 -1.00 2.59 16.28
N LEU A 64 -1.18 3.90 16.41
CA LEU A 64 -0.39 4.77 17.28
C LEU A 64 -1.21 5.30 18.46
N THR A 65 -0.52 5.61 19.55
CA THR A 65 -1.13 6.33 20.68
C THR A 65 -1.50 7.75 20.28
N SER A 66 -2.40 8.40 21.03
CA SER A 66 -2.93 9.72 20.66
C SER A 66 -1.84 10.79 20.49
N THR A 67 -0.78 10.73 21.30
CA THR A 67 0.35 11.67 21.31
C THR A 67 1.30 11.50 20.12
N GLU A 68 1.34 10.31 19.53
CA GLU A 68 2.21 9.98 18.38
C GLU A 68 1.52 10.21 17.02
N ARG A 69 0.20 10.43 17.04
CA ARG A 69 -0.59 10.62 15.81
C ARG A 69 -0.18 11.90 15.10
N LYS A 70 -0.19 11.82 13.77
CA LYS A 70 0.09 12.97 12.89
C LYS A 70 -1.19 13.72 12.57
N PHE A 71 -1.14 15.04 12.70
CA PHE A 71 -2.25 15.97 12.41
C PHE A 71 -1.81 17.07 11.44
N GLY A 72 -2.76 17.89 10.97
CA GLY A 72 -2.49 19.01 10.07
C GLY A 72 -2.32 18.58 8.61
N ALA A 73 -1.69 19.43 7.79
CA ALA A 73 -1.54 19.21 6.35
C ALA A 73 -0.74 17.93 6.02
N LEU A 74 -0.99 17.36 4.84
CA LEU A 74 -0.19 16.25 4.30
C LEU A 74 1.22 16.74 3.98
N THR A 75 2.22 15.98 4.42
CA THR A 75 3.62 16.22 4.06
C THR A 75 3.92 15.73 2.65
N THR A 76 4.99 16.24 2.04
CA THR A 76 5.48 15.77 0.74
C THR A 76 5.75 14.26 0.75
N LYS A 77 6.35 13.74 1.82
CA LYS A 77 6.61 12.29 2.01
C LYS A 77 5.33 11.46 2.01
N GLU A 78 4.22 11.98 2.52
CA GLU A 78 2.95 11.25 2.50
C GLU A 78 2.28 11.28 1.13
N LEU A 79 2.42 12.40 0.41
CA LEU A 79 2.00 12.47 -0.99
C LEU A 79 2.82 11.50 -1.84
N GLU A 80 4.13 11.39 -1.63
CA GLU A 80 4.99 10.39 -2.29
C GLU A 80 4.53 8.97 -1.98
N LYS A 81 4.26 8.65 -0.70
CA LYS A 81 3.72 7.33 -0.32
C LYS A 81 2.39 7.03 -1.00
N GLY A 82 1.50 8.02 -1.10
CA GLY A 82 0.22 7.88 -1.83
C GLY A 82 0.44 7.58 -3.32
N LEU A 83 1.41 8.25 -3.96
CA LEU A 83 1.80 8.00 -5.35
C LEU A 83 2.39 6.60 -5.54
N VAL A 84 3.36 6.21 -4.71
CA VAL A 84 4.00 4.88 -4.75
C VAL A 84 2.95 3.79 -4.57
N TYR A 85 2.03 3.96 -3.61
CA TYR A 85 0.94 3.02 -3.41
C TYR A 85 0.05 2.89 -4.64
N CYS A 86 -0.34 4.01 -5.24
CA CYS A 86 -1.14 4.02 -6.48
C CYS A 86 -0.44 3.26 -7.61
N ILE A 87 0.85 3.52 -7.85
CA ILE A 87 1.65 2.83 -8.88
C ILE A 87 1.65 1.33 -8.62
N LYS A 88 1.94 0.92 -7.38
CA LYS A 88 2.01 -0.50 -7.01
C LYS A 88 0.67 -1.20 -7.21
N GLN A 89 -0.44 -0.55 -6.85
CA GLN A 89 -1.78 -1.12 -7.08
C GLN A 89 -2.04 -1.38 -8.56
N VAL A 90 -1.78 -0.39 -9.43
CA VAL A 90 -1.92 -0.53 -10.87
C VAL A 90 -1.01 -1.62 -11.43
N GLN A 91 0.21 -1.74 -10.91
CA GLN A 91 1.17 -2.75 -11.37
C GLN A 91 0.78 -4.17 -10.95
N VAL A 92 0.29 -4.34 -9.73
CA VAL A 92 -0.15 -5.66 -9.25
C VAL A 92 -1.34 -6.17 -10.07
N THR A 93 -2.24 -5.28 -10.51
CA THR A 93 -3.41 -5.66 -11.30
C THR A 93 -3.08 -5.92 -12.77
N ASN A 94 -2.09 -5.22 -13.34
CA ASN A 94 -1.79 -5.29 -14.78
C ASN A 94 -0.56 -6.14 -15.15
N PHE A 95 0.35 -6.36 -14.20
CA PHE A 95 1.65 -7.02 -14.39
C PHE A 95 1.92 -8.08 -13.29
N ALA A 96 0.87 -8.74 -12.81
CA ALA A 96 0.97 -9.72 -11.73
C ALA A 96 1.97 -10.85 -12.03
N SER A 97 1.96 -11.36 -13.27
CA SER A 97 2.86 -12.44 -13.69
C SER A 97 4.31 -11.96 -13.74
N GLU A 98 4.56 -10.76 -14.28
CA GLU A 98 5.90 -10.18 -14.31
C GLU A 98 6.45 -9.95 -12.90
N LEU A 99 5.65 -9.36 -12.02
CA LEU A 99 6.02 -9.15 -10.61
C LEU A 99 6.37 -10.47 -9.93
N LYS A 100 5.54 -11.51 -10.10
CA LYS A 100 5.77 -12.83 -9.50
C LYS A 100 7.07 -13.46 -10.00
N CYS A 101 7.34 -13.38 -11.31
CA CYS A 101 8.58 -13.90 -11.90
C CYS A 101 9.81 -13.18 -11.31
N LEU A 102 9.82 -11.84 -11.34
CA LEU A 102 10.95 -11.05 -10.89
C LEU A 102 11.19 -11.17 -9.38
N GLN A 103 10.13 -11.23 -8.56
CA GLN A 103 10.24 -11.49 -7.13
C GLN A 103 10.82 -12.88 -6.82
N SER A 104 10.58 -13.85 -7.69
CA SER A 104 11.10 -15.22 -7.56
C SER A 104 12.49 -15.39 -8.19
N GLY A 105 13.12 -14.31 -8.69
CA GLY A 105 14.40 -14.37 -9.41
C GLY A 105 14.33 -15.14 -10.74
N LYS A 106 13.13 -15.34 -11.29
CA LYS A 106 12.92 -16.06 -12.54
C LYS A 106 12.89 -15.09 -13.72
N PRO A 107 13.37 -15.51 -14.90
CA PRO A 107 13.24 -14.71 -16.11
C PRO A 107 11.76 -14.49 -16.45
N LEU A 108 11.49 -13.38 -17.13
CA LEU A 108 10.16 -13.12 -17.64
C LEU A 108 9.79 -14.08 -18.77
N PRO A 109 8.49 -14.41 -18.93
CA PRO A 109 8.01 -15.16 -20.08
C PRO A 109 8.36 -14.47 -21.39
N ALA A 110 8.67 -15.25 -22.43
CA ALA A 110 9.00 -14.73 -23.76
C ALA A 110 7.88 -13.88 -24.38
N ASN A 111 6.63 -14.12 -24.00
CA ASN A 111 5.45 -13.38 -24.44
C ASN A 111 5.08 -12.20 -23.52
N SER A 112 5.90 -11.86 -22.51
CA SER A 112 5.62 -10.69 -21.67
C SER A 112 5.70 -9.41 -22.49
N ARG A 113 4.64 -8.60 -22.40
CA ARG A 113 4.56 -7.29 -23.06
C ARG A 113 5.66 -6.31 -22.63
N THR A 114 6.28 -6.56 -21.47
CA THR A 114 7.31 -5.69 -20.89
C THR A 114 8.72 -6.22 -21.08
N LEU A 115 8.92 -7.41 -21.66
CA LEU A 115 10.24 -8.05 -21.78
C LEU A 115 11.28 -7.14 -22.44
N ASN A 116 10.90 -6.46 -23.53
CA ASN A 116 11.76 -5.55 -24.29
C ASN A 116 12.15 -4.27 -23.52
N LEU A 117 11.50 -4.00 -22.38
CA LEU A 117 11.80 -2.88 -21.49
C LEU A 117 12.85 -3.24 -20.42
N TYR A 118 13.38 -4.46 -20.44
CA TYR A 118 14.32 -5.00 -19.43
C TYR A 118 13.87 -4.69 -17.99
N PRO A 119 12.67 -5.15 -17.60
CA PRO A 119 12.02 -4.68 -16.40
C PRO A 119 12.70 -5.25 -15.15
N PHE A 120 12.70 -4.45 -14.08
CA PHE A 120 13.21 -4.85 -12.77
C PHE A 120 12.37 -4.22 -11.65
N ILE A 121 12.48 -4.78 -10.44
CA ILE A 121 11.81 -4.24 -9.25
C ILE A 121 12.83 -3.40 -8.47
N ASP A 122 12.47 -2.15 -8.14
CA ASP A 122 13.32 -1.27 -7.33
C ASP A 122 13.15 -1.48 -5.82
N ASN A 123 13.86 -0.67 -5.02
CA ASN A 123 13.80 -0.72 -3.56
C ASN A 123 12.44 -0.34 -2.97
N ASP A 124 11.61 0.40 -3.71
CA ASP A 124 10.24 0.75 -3.31
C ASP A 124 9.22 -0.36 -3.69
N GLY A 125 9.68 -1.39 -4.40
CA GLY A 125 8.87 -2.48 -4.92
C GLY A 125 8.06 -2.08 -6.16
N ILE A 126 8.56 -1.13 -6.94
CA ILE A 126 7.97 -0.66 -8.19
C ILE A 126 8.64 -1.37 -9.37
N LEU A 127 7.83 -1.87 -10.31
CA LEU A 127 8.30 -2.39 -11.58
C LEU A 127 8.74 -1.23 -12.50
N ARG A 128 10.00 -1.23 -12.92
CA ARG A 128 10.62 -0.13 -13.70
C ARG A 128 11.28 -0.60 -14.97
N VAL A 129 11.42 0.32 -15.91
CA VAL A 129 12.17 0.12 -17.16
C VAL A 129 13.68 0.11 -16.89
N GLY A 130 14.36 -0.89 -17.45
CA GLY A 130 15.82 -1.00 -17.44
C GLY A 130 16.48 -0.62 -18.76
N GLY A 131 17.81 -0.73 -18.80
CA GLY A 131 18.59 -0.69 -20.04
C GLY A 131 18.92 0.71 -20.55
N ARG A 132 18.16 1.22 -21.53
CA ARG A 132 18.59 2.24 -22.52
C ARG A 132 19.20 3.52 -21.93
N LEU A 133 18.71 3.97 -20.77
CA LEU A 133 19.14 5.22 -20.13
C LEU A 133 20.15 5.03 -18.99
N LYS A 134 20.70 3.82 -18.81
CA LYS A 134 21.62 3.51 -17.69
C LYS A 134 22.79 4.48 -17.56
N ASN A 135 23.34 4.92 -18.69
CA ASN A 135 24.52 5.80 -18.76
C ASN A 135 24.17 7.29 -18.87
N ALA A 136 22.89 7.67 -18.95
CA ALA A 136 22.49 9.06 -19.09
C ALA A 136 22.69 9.83 -17.77
N ASN A 137 23.05 11.11 -17.85
CA ASN A 137 23.14 11.99 -16.68
C ASN A 137 21.75 12.51 -16.27
N LEU A 138 20.90 11.60 -15.79
CA LEU A 138 19.52 11.88 -15.37
C LEU A 138 19.29 11.41 -13.92
N LYS A 139 18.26 11.96 -13.26
CA LYS A 139 17.80 11.43 -11.96
C LYS A 139 17.33 9.98 -12.11
N PHE A 140 17.46 9.17 -11.05
CA PHE A 140 17.15 7.74 -11.08
C PHE A 140 15.78 7.40 -11.66
N CYS A 141 14.73 8.12 -11.22
CA CYS A 141 13.36 7.97 -11.70
C CYS A 141 13.17 8.28 -13.20
N HIS A 142 14.04 9.11 -13.79
CA HIS A 142 14.05 9.38 -15.22
C HIS A 142 14.85 8.34 -16.00
N LYS A 143 15.93 7.80 -15.42
CA LYS A 143 16.67 6.66 -16.00
C LYS A 143 15.83 5.38 -15.99
N HIS A 144 15.03 5.22 -14.94
CA HIS A 144 14.20 4.05 -14.67
C HIS A 144 12.73 4.46 -14.41
N PRO A 145 11.99 4.87 -15.45
CA PRO A 145 10.57 5.16 -15.32
C PRO A 145 9.78 3.95 -14.80
N ALA A 146 8.72 4.20 -14.03
CA ALA A 146 7.79 3.15 -13.64
C ALA A 146 7.05 2.61 -14.86
N ILE A 147 6.89 1.29 -14.94
CA ILE A 147 6.12 0.63 -15.99
C ILE A 147 4.65 0.70 -15.64
N LEU A 148 3.86 1.35 -16.49
CA LEU A 148 2.42 1.51 -16.33
C LEU A 148 1.69 1.00 -17.57
N PRO A 149 0.46 0.49 -17.43
CA PRO A 149 -0.38 0.11 -18.57
C PRO A 149 -0.71 1.33 -19.44
N ASP A 150 -0.78 1.11 -20.75
CA ASP A 150 -0.90 2.17 -21.76
C ASP A 150 -2.29 2.83 -21.77
N LYS A 151 -3.35 2.06 -21.46
CA LYS A 151 -4.77 2.46 -21.53
C LYS A 151 -5.49 2.36 -20.18
N HIS A 152 -4.96 3.00 -19.16
CA HIS A 152 -5.59 3.04 -17.84
C HIS A 152 -6.08 4.46 -17.54
N CYS A 153 -7.06 4.66 -16.65
CA CYS A 153 -7.34 6.01 -16.12
C CYS A 153 -6.07 6.67 -15.51
N CYS A 154 -5.13 5.80 -15.14
CA CYS A 154 -3.80 6.11 -14.66
C CYS A 154 -2.80 6.48 -15.75
N THR A 155 -3.14 6.54 -17.05
CA THR A 155 -2.23 7.09 -18.08
C THR A 155 -1.94 8.58 -17.80
N MET A 156 -2.82 9.28 -17.05
CA MET A 156 -2.54 10.58 -16.43
C MET A 156 -1.34 10.55 -15.46
N LEU A 157 -0.96 9.40 -14.90
CA LEU A 157 0.26 9.22 -14.11
C LEU A 157 1.51 9.46 -14.95
N ASN A 158 1.58 9.07 -16.22
CA ASN A 158 2.81 9.28 -17.00
C ASN A 158 3.10 10.77 -17.19
N HIS A 159 2.06 11.56 -17.46
CA HIS A 159 2.15 13.02 -17.57
C HIS A 159 2.34 13.70 -16.20
N CYS A 160 1.70 13.19 -15.14
CA CYS A 160 1.86 13.73 -13.79
C CYS A 160 3.16 13.31 -13.11
N TYR A 161 3.73 12.14 -13.41
CA TYR A 161 5.00 11.63 -12.88
C TYR A 161 6.17 12.46 -13.41
N THR A 162 6.15 12.78 -14.70
CA THR A 162 7.13 13.72 -15.28
C THR A 162 7.01 15.12 -14.68
N MET A 163 5.80 15.60 -14.37
CA MET A 163 5.61 16.87 -13.65
C MET A 163 6.03 16.80 -12.17
N TYR A 164 5.74 15.70 -11.47
CA TYR A 164 6.06 15.51 -10.05
C TYR A 164 7.58 15.43 -9.83
N VAL A 165 8.28 14.68 -10.69
CA VAL A 165 9.75 14.56 -10.63
C VAL A 165 10.44 15.90 -10.98
N LYS A 166 9.85 16.72 -11.85
CA LYS A 166 10.34 18.07 -12.16
C LYS A 166 10.13 19.07 -11.01
N CYS A 167 9.05 18.94 -10.24
CA CYS A 167 8.67 19.94 -9.23
C CYS A 167 9.17 19.65 -7.80
N PHE A 168 9.62 18.43 -7.48
CA PHE A 168 9.93 18.04 -6.09
C PHE A 168 11.31 17.40 -5.87
N GLY A 169 12.19 17.38 -6.88
CA GLY A 169 13.61 17.08 -6.63
C GLY A 169 14.40 18.37 -6.43
N PRO A 170 15.37 18.43 -5.49
CA PRO A 170 16.30 19.55 -5.42
C PRO A 170 17.06 19.74 -6.74
#